data_AF-A0A2G5ZAN2-F1
#
_entry.id   AF-A0A2G5ZAN2-F1
#
_cell.length_a   1.000
_cell.length_b   1.000
_cell.length_c   1.000
_cell.angle_alpha   90.00
_cell.angle_beta   90.00
_cell.angle_gamma   90.00
#
_symmetry.space_group_name_H-M   'P 1'
#
loop_
_entity.id
_entity.type
_entity.pdbx_description
1 polymer ?
#
loop_
_entity_poly.entity_id
_entity_poly.type
_entity_poly.pdbx_seq_one_letter_code
_entity_poly.pdbx_strand_id
1 'polypeptide(L)'
;MYAQYDGLIFDMDGTLLDTEPTHRQAWTDVLARYGMRFDLQAMIALNGAPTWRIAQAVIERNHADLDPHLLAREKTDAVKAML
;
A
#
# COMPACT_ATOMS: atom_id res chain seq x y z
N MET A 1 -30.73 -14.47 0.67
CA MET A 1 -29.56 -14.69 1.54
C MET A 1 -29.05 -13.42 2.24
N TYR A 2 -29.51 -12.21 1.88
CA TYR A 2 -29.06 -10.95 2.48
C TYR A 2 -30.13 -10.20 3.31
N ALA A 3 -31.35 -10.74 3.43
CA ALA A 3 -32.47 -10.08 4.11
C ALA A 3 -32.37 -10.02 5.65
N GLN A 4 -31.22 -10.37 6.22
CA GLN A 4 -30.96 -10.41 7.67
C GLN A 4 -29.93 -9.36 8.13
N TYR A 5 -29.40 -8.54 7.22
CA TYR A 5 -28.41 -7.53 7.56
C TYR A 5 -29.00 -6.13 7.35
N ASP A 6 -28.93 -5.29 8.38
CA ASP A 6 -29.41 -3.90 8.33
C ASP A 6 -28.47 -2.97 7.54
N GLY A 7 -27.27 -3.46 7.17
CA GLY A 7 -26.31 -2.74 6.35
C GLY A 7 -25.14 -3.63 5.91
N LEU A 8 -24.52 -3.27 4.79
CA LEU A 8 -23.33 -3.91 4.25
C LEU A 8 -22.24 -2.84 4.11
N ILE A 9 -21.07 -3.09 4.71
CA ILE A 9 -19.89 -2.23 4.55
C ILE A 9 -18.98 -2.90 3.52
N PHE A 10 -18.77 -2.22 2.42
CA PHE A 10 -17.83 -2.64 1.38
C PHE A 10 -16.58 -1.79 1.48
N ASP A 11 -15.43 -2.46 1.48
CA ASP A 11 -14.18 -1.76 1.21
C ASP A 11 -14.18 -1.26 -0.24
N MET A 12 -13.40 -0.21 -0.53
CA MET A 12 -13.40 0.41 -1.86
C MET A 12 -12.29 -0.18 -2.74
N ASP A 13 -11.08 -0.30 -2.19
CA ASP A 13 -9.91 -0.84 -2.88
C ASP A 13 -9.93 -2.37 -2.87
N GLY A 14 -9.81 -3.01 -4.04
CA GLY A 14 -9.82 -4.47 -4.19
C GLY A 14 -11.20 -5.14 -4.05
N THR A 15 -12.25 -4.39 -3.71
CA THR A 15 -13.64 -4.90 -3.61
C THR A 15 -14.59 -4.22 -4.60
N LEU A 16 -14.50 -2.89 -4.79
CA LEU A 16 -15.31 -2.15 -5.76
C LEU A 16 -14.49 -1.68 -6.98
N LEU A 17 -13.20 -1.40 -6.79
CA LEU A 17 -12.25 -1.03 -7.84
C LEU A 17 -10.96 -1.83 -7.69
N ASP A 18 -10.44 -2.38 -8.78
CA ASP A 18 -9.16 -3.10 -8.79
C ASP A 18 -7.98 -2.10 -8.86
N THR A 19 -7.77 -1.37 -7.76
CA THR A 19 -6.69 -0.37 -7.59
C THR A 19 -5.40 -0.97 -7.01
N GLU A 20 -5.44 -2.23 -6.59
CA GLU A 20 -4.29 -2.96 -6.04
C GLU A 20 -3.09 -3.06 -7.01
N PRO A 21 -3.26 -3.28 -8.33
CA PRO A 21 -2.15 -3.31 -9.28
C PRO A 21 -1.39 -1.97 -9.31
N THR A 22 -2.12 -0.86 -9.34
CA THR A 22 -1.54 0.50 -9.33
C THR A 22 -0.77 0.78 -8.04
N HIS A 23 -1.32 0.36 -6.89
CA HIS A 23 -0.64 0.50 -5.60
C HIS A 23 0.65 -0.32 -5.54
N ARG A 24 0.65 -1.54 -6.09
CA ARG A 24 1.85 -2.39 -6.17
C ARG A 24 2.91 -1.81 -7.12
N GLN A 25 2.49 -1.27 -8.27
CA GLN A 25 3.40 -0.62 -9.20
C GLN A 25 4.05 0.62 -8.58
N ALA A 26 3.26 1.48 -7.91
CA ALA A 26 3.79 2.66 -7.22
C ALA A 26 4.82 2.29 -6.14
N TRP A 27 4.57 1.23 -5.36
CA TRP A 27 5.56 0.72 -4.41
C TRP A 27 6.83 0.23 -5.11
N THR A 28 6.68 -0.51 -6.21
CA THR A 28 7.83 -1.03 -6.98
C THR A 28 8.69 0.13 -7.50
N ASP A 29 8.06 1.16 -8.08
CA ASP A 29 8.74 2.31 -8.66
C ASP A 29 9.44 3.17 -7.62
N VAL A 30 8.81 3.42 -6.47
CA VAL A 30 9.43 4.21 -5.39
C VAL A 30 10.58 3.43 -4.76
N LEU A 31 10.39 2.16 -4.43
CA LEU A 31 11.42 1.36 -3.76
C LEU A 31 12.62 1.05 -4.65
N ALA A 32 12.42 0.93 -5.97
CA ALA A 32 13.51 0.77 -6.94
C ALA A 32 14.52 1.93 -6.88
N ARG A 33 14.09 3.16 -6.57
CA ARG A 33 14.97 4.33 -6.44
C ARG A 33 15.96 4.22 -5.29
N TYR A 34 15.60 3.44 -4.27
CA TYR A 34 16.39 3.22 -3.06
C TYR A 34 17.09 1.86 -3.05
N GLY A 35 16.92 1.04 -4.10
CA GLY A 35 17.41 -0.34 -4.12
C GLY A 35 16.74 -1.24 -3.09
N MET A 36 15.57 -0.85 -2.57
CA MET A 36 14.81 -1.59 -1.57
C MET A 36 13.95 -2.67 -2.24
N ARG A 37 13.75 -3.78 -1.53
CA ARG A 37 12.88 -4.86 -1.94
C ARG A 37 11.48 -4.68 -1.40
N PHE A 38 10.51 -4.98 -2.26
CA PHE A 38 9.10 -5.01 -1.92
C PHE A 38 8.68 -6.45 -1.62
N ASP A 39 8.36 -6.75 -0.36
CA ASP A 39 7.83 -8.06 0.03
C ASP A 39 6.30 -8.05 0.01
N LEU A 40 5.72 -8.78 -0.95
CA LEU A 40 4.28 -8.88 -1.12
C LEU A 40 3.58 -9.50 0.10
N GLN A 41 4.22 -10.46 0.78
CA GLN A 41 3.63 -11.09 1.98
C GLN A 41 3.55 -10.11 3.15
N ALA A 42 4.54 -9.21 3.26
CA ALA A 42 4.51 -8.10 4.21
C ALA A 42 3.31 -7.19 3.99
N MET A 43 3.05 -6.86 2.72
CA MET A 43 2.00 -5.94 2.33
C MET A 43 0.63 -6.55 2.60
N ILE A 44 0.41 -7.82 2.25
CA ILE A 44 -0.84 -8.53 2.51
C ILE A 44 -1.16 -8.53 4.02
N ALA A 45 -0.16 -8.77 4.87
CA ALA A 45 -0.33 -8.71 6.32
C ALA A 45 -0.66 -7.30 6.85
N LEU A 46 -0.39 -6.27 6.06
CA LEU A 46 -0.63 -4.86 6.35
C LEU A 46 -1.76 -4.28 5.49
N ASN A 47 -2.55 -5.11 4.80
CA ASN A 47 -3.74 -4.64 4.08
C ASN A 47 -4.70 -3.95 5.06
N GLY A 48 -5.21 -2.78 4.67
CA GLY A 48 -6.02 -1.91 5.53
C GLY A 48 -5.22 -1.04 6.53
N ALA A 49 -3.89 -1.22 6.64
CA ALA A 49 -3.05 -0.34 7.43
C ALA A 49 -2.79 1.01 6.72
N PRO A 50 -2.56 2.10 7.45
CA PRO A 50 -2.19 3.36 6.84
C PRO A 50 -0.84 3.24 6.11
N THR A 51 -0.69 3.94 4.98
CA THR A 51 0.46 3.81 4.07
C THR A 51 1.83 4.04 4.75
N TRP A 52 1.91 4.94 5.73
CA TRP A 52 3.14 5.18 6.51
C TRP A 52 3.56 3.97 7.35
N ARG A 53 2.62 3.13 7.79
CA ARG A 53 2.93 1.90 8.53
C ARG A 53 3.49 0.82 7.60
N ILE A 54 3.01 0.77 6.37
CA ILE A 54 3.59 -0.07 5.30
C ILE A 54 5.00 0.42 4.98
N ALA A 55 5.18 1.73 4.81
CA ALA A 55 6.49 2.35 4.59
C ALA A 55 7.48 2.00 5.71
N GLN A 56 7.07 2.11 6.98
CA GLN A 56 7.88 1.74 8.13
C GLN A 56 8.32 0.27 8.07
N ALA A 57 7.40 -0.66 7.84
CA ALA A 57 7.73 -2.07 7.75
C ALA A 57 8.70 -2.37 6.59
N VAL A 58 8.57 -1.68 5.46
CA VAL A 58 9.49 -1.81 4.33
C VAL A 58 10.89 -1.29 4.69
N ILE A 59 10.98 -0.14 5.36
CA ILE A 59 12.25 0.45 5.81
C ILE A 59 12.97 -0.48 6.79
N GLU A 60 12.25 -0.97 7.81
CA GLU A 60 12.78 -1.90 8.81
C GLU A 60 13.32 -3.19 8.19
N ARG A 61 12.61 -3.76 7.21
CA ARG A 61 13.01 -5.00 6.50
C ARG A 61 14.19 -4.82 5.56
N ASN A 62 14.34 -3.62 5.01
CA ASN A 62 15.46 -3.30 4.13
C ASN A 62 16.66 -2.71 4.88
N HIS A 63 16.57 -2.56 6.21
CA HIS A 63 17.57 -1.90 7.03
C HIS A 63 17.97 -0.52 6.49
N ALA A 64 16.99 0.21 5.95
CA ALA A 64 17.19 1.53 5.40
C ALA A 64 17.06 2.61 6.49
N ASP A 65 17.72 3.75 6.28
CA ASP A 65 17.57 4.93 7.12
C ASP A 65 16.77 5.99 6.34
N LEU A 66 15.46 5.86 6.37
CA LEU A 66 14.50 6.72 5.65
C LEU A 66 13.34 7.09 6.57
N ASP A 67 12.70 8.23 6.29
CA ASP A 67 11.47 8.62 6.98
C ASP A 67 10.27 7.88 6.38
N PRO A 68 9.52 7.08 7.18
CA PRO A 68 8.33 6.37 6.71
C PRO A 68 7.22 7.29 6.19
N HIS A 69 7.09 8.51 6.73
CA HIS A 69 6.09 9.47 6.24
C HIS A 69 6.49 10.06 4.89
N LEU A 70 7.78 10.31 4.67
CA LEU A 70 8.29 10.76 3.37
C LEU A 70 8.08 9.68 2.31
N LEU A 71 8.47 8.44 2.62
CA LEU A 71 8.33 7.31 1.70
C LEU A 71 6.86 7.04 1.36
N ALA A 72 5.96 7.14 2.34
CA ALA A 72 4.53 7.02 2.10
C ALA A 72 3.98 8.14 1.20
N ARG A 73 4.45 9.38 1.39
CA ARG A 73 4.06 10.51 0.54
C ARG A 73 4.52 10.32 -0.89
N GLU A 74 5.77 9.90 -1.11
CA GLU A 74 6.29 9.60 -2.44
C GLU A 74 5.49 8.51 -3.14
N LYS A 75 5.12 7.45 -2.42
CA LYS A 75 4.24 6.40 -2.95
C LYS A 75 2.85 6.95 -3.31
N THR A 76 2.27 7.79 -2.47
CA THR A 76 0.95 8.39 -2.75
C THR A 76 1.01 9.29 -3.99
N ASP A 77 2.07 10.08 -4.14
CA ASP A 77 2.27 10.94 -5.31
C ASP A 77 2.50 10.10 -6.57
N ALA A 78 3.21 8.96 -6.47
CA ALA A 78 3.36 8.01 -7.57
C ALA A 78 2.01 7.38 -7.99
N VAL A 79 1.14 6.98 -7.04
CA VAL A 79 -0.21 6.48 -7.37
C VAL A 79 -1.03 7.54 -8.09
N LYS A 80 -1.00 8.80 -7.63
CA LYS A 80 -1.73 9.91 -8.29
C LYS A 80 -1.26 10.17 -9.72
N ALA A 81 0.01 9.91 -10.02
CA ALA A 81 0.55 10.05 -11.37
C ALA A 81 0.14 8.90 -12.30
N MET A 82 -0.32 7.77 -11.75
CA MET A 82 -0.74 6.57 -12.48
C MET A 82 -2.26 6.47 -12.70
N LEU A 83 -3.03 7.38 -12.09
CA LEU A 83 -4.49 7.51 -12.20
C LEU A 83 -4.84 8.71 -13.09
#